data_AF-A0A661LHV1-F1
#
_entry.id   AF-A0A661LHV1-F1
#
_cell.length_a   1.000
_cell.length_b   1.000
_cell.length_c   1.000
_cell.angle_alpha   90.00
_cell.angle_beta   90.00
_cell.angle_gamma   90.00
#
_symmetry.space_group_name_H-M   'P 1'
#
loop_
_entity.id
_entity.type
_entity.pdbx_description
1 polymer ?
#
loop_
_entity_poly.entity_id
_entity_poly.type
_entity_poly.pdbx_seq_one_letter_code
_entity_poly.pdbx_strand_id
1 'polypeptide(L)'
;MKKRPSHKKRGPTRKELTLRELEQKVAQKGIQIHYDKLETAGLKLKGGLCKVRGEIHLYIDRRKSIEEKIAILSECYMEPLPELPESLSNESPENQE
;
A
#
# COMPACT_ATOMS: atom_id res chain seq x y z
N MET A 1 -30.30 -21.80 -22.98
CA MET A 1 -29.53 -20.53 -22.83
C MET A 1 -28.96 -20.46 -21.41
N LYS A 2 -27.64 -20.61 -21.22
CA LYS A 2 -27.00 -20.56 -19.89
C LYS A 2 -26.84 -19.09 -19.47
N LYS A 3 -27.63 -18.64 -18.49
CA LYS A 3 -27.60 -17.26 -17.96
C LYS A 3 -26.22 -17.00 -17.33
N ARG A 4 -25.48 -16.04 -17.87
CA ARG A 4 -24.21 -15.56 -17.31
C ARG A 4 -24.53 -14.72 -16.07
N PRO A 5 -23.95 -14.99 -14.89
CA PRO A 5 -24.22 -14.16 -13.71
C PRO A 5 -23.58 -12.79 -13.88
N SER A 6 -24.41 -11.76 -13.99
CA SER A 6 -24.02 -10.35 -13.99
C SER A 6 -23.17 -10.02 -12.77
N HIS A 7 -21.92 -9.61 -12.99
CA HIS A 7 -21.06 -9.02 -11.98
C HIS A 7 -21.68 -7.71 -11.50
N LYS A 8 -22.50 -7.79 -10.44
CA LYS A 8 -22.96 -6.62 -9.68
C LYS A 8 -21.71 -6.01 -9.05
N LYS A 9 -21.27 -4.85 -9.56
CA LYS A 9 -20.18 -4.06 -8.97
C LYS A 9 -20.61 -3.70 -7.54
N ARG A 10 -20.20 -4.53 -6.58
CA ARG A 10 -20.36 -4.25 -5.15
C ARG A 10 -19.51 -3.01 -4.90
N GLY A 11 -20.09 -1.99 -4.29
CA GLY A 11 -19.36 -0.79 -3.92
C GLY A 11 -18.15 -1.13 -3.03
N PRO A 12 -17.22 -0.17 -2.84
CA PRO A 12 -16.04 -0.41 -2.04
C PRO A 12 -16.45 -0.91 -0.65
N THR A 13 -15.94 -2.08 -0.28
CA THR A 13 -16.16 -2.65 1.03
C THR A 13 -15.50 -1.79 2.10
N ARG A 14 -15.98 -1.85 3.34
CA ARG A 14 -15.36 -1.13 4.48
C ARG A 14 -13.84 -1.39 4.57
N LYS A 15 -13.42 -2.61 4.24
CA LYS A 15 -12.01 -3.02 4.21
C LYS A 15 -11.21 -2.27 3.13
N GLU A 16 -11.78 -2.05 1.94
CA GLU A 16 -11.12 -1.29 0.87
C GLU A 16 -10.94 0.18 1.23
N LEU A 17 -11.89 0.77 1.96
CA LEU A 17 -11.76 2.14 2.46
C LEU A 17 -10.63 2.22 3.49
N THR A 18 -10.61 1.32 4.48
CA THR A 18 -9.55 1.26 5.49
C THR A 18 -8.17 1.03 4.87
N LEU A 19 -8.09 0.20 3.83
CA LEU A 19 -6.85 -0.01 3.09
C LEU A 19 -6.34 1.31 2.50
N ARG A 20 -7.19 2.05 1.79
CA ARG A 20 -6.82 3.33 1.17
C ARG A 20 -6.39 4.37 2.21
N GLU A 21 -7.10 4.45 3.33
CA GLU A 21 -6.73 5.36 4.42
C GLU A 21 -5.34 5.02 4.99
N LEU A 22 -5.03 3.73 5.16
CA LEU A 22 -3.72 3.29 5.62
C LEU A 22 -2.64 3.56 4.58
N GLU A 23 -2.92 3.32 3.30
CA GLU A 23 -2.00 3.64 2.21
C GLU A 23 -1.63 5.12 2.20
N GLN A 24 -2.63 5.99 2.36
CA GLN A 24 -2.40 7.44 2.44
C GLN A 24 -1.60 7.84 3.68
N LYS A 25 -1.85 7.24 4.84
CA LYS A 25 -1.11 7.52 6.07
C LYS A 25 0.35 7.07 5.99
N VAL A 26 0.58 5.89 5.42
CA VAL A 26 1.92 5.33 5.21
C VAL A 26 2.69 6.13 4.16
N ALA A 27 2.03 6.54 3.06
CA ALA A 27 2.62 7.42 2.05
C ALA A 27 2.98 8.81 2.63
N GLN A 28 2.13 9.39 3.48
CA GLN A 28 2.42 10.65 4.17
C GLN A 28 3.61 10.57 5.14
N LYS A 29 3.91 9.37 5.66
CA LYS A 29 5.14 9.12 6.44
C LYS A 29 6.41 9.02 5.56
N GLY A 30 6.29 9.20 4.24
CA GLY A 30 7.42 9.07 3.31
C GLY A 30 7.72 7.63 2.91
N ILE A 31 6.79 6.69 3.10
CA ILE A 31 6.95 5.30 2.68
C ILE A 31 6.33 5.09 1.30
N GLN A 32 7.13 4.62 0.34
CA GLN A 32 6.66 4.30 -1.00
C GLN A 32 6.04 2.91 -1.05
N ILE A 33 4.74 2.82 -1.35
CA ILE A 33 4.01 1.55 -1.40
C ILE A 33 4.06 0.98 -2.81
N HIS A 34 4.59 -0.23 -2.95
CA HIS A 34 4.70 -0.94 -4.21
C HIS A 34 3.89 -2.25 -4.18
N TYR A 35 2.89 -2.32 -5.06
CA TYR A 35 2.12 -3.55 -5.26
C TYR A 35 2.71 -4.38 -6.40
N ASP A 36 3.47 -5.41 -6.06
CA ASP A 36 4.11 -6.28 -7.06
C ASP A 36 3.79 -7.77 -6.85
N LYS A 37 4.18 -8.61 -7.79
CA LYS A 37 4.22 -10.06 -7.57
C LYS A 37 5.55 -10.38 -6.92
N LEU A 38 5.52 -10.63 -5.62
CA LEU A 38 6.69 -10.98 -4.84
C LEU A 38 7.02 -12.48 -5.01
N GLU A 39 7.39 -12.86 -6.23
CA GLU A 39 7.73 -14.22 -6.63
C GLU A 39 9.07 -14.21 -7.38
N THR A 40 10.05 -14.96 -6.89
CA THR A 40 11.34 -15.14 -7.58
C THR A 40 11.72 -16.62 -7.55
N ALA A 41 12.13 -17.18 -8.69
CA ALA A 41 12.50 -18.59 -8.83
C ALA A 41 11.49 -19.60 -8.21
N GLY A 42 10.18 -19.29 -8.26
CA GLY A 42 9.12 -20.12 -7.67
C GLY A 42 8.94 -20.00 -6.15
N LEU A 43 9.72 -19.13 -5.49
CA LEU A 43 9.60 -18.83 -4.06
C LEU A 43 8.71 -17.60 -3.85
N LYS A 44 7.72 -17.75 -2.96
CA LYS A 44 6.85 -16.66 -2.51
C LYS A 44 7.58 -15.84 -1.46
N LEU A 45 7.94 -14.60 -1.79
CA LEU A 45 8.51 -13.67 -0.84
C LEU A 45 7.40 -13.09 0.03
N LYS A 46 7.69 -12.93 1.32
CA LYS A 46 6.80 -12.21 2.23
C LYS A 46 6.93 -10.72 1.91
N GLY A 47 5.79 -10.06 1.71
CA GLY A 47 5.76 -8.59 1.63
C GLY A 47 6.24 -7.98 2.94
N GLY A 48 6.83 -6.79 2.86
CA GLY A 48 7.45 -6.15 4.01
C GLY A 48 8.14 -4.83 3.67
N LEU A 49 8.62 -4.18 4.71
CA LEU A 49 9.36 -2.93 4.64
C LEU A 49 10.79 -3.18 4.15
N CYS A 50 11.26 -2.36 3.22
CA CYS A 50 12.62 -2.35 2.74
C CYS A 50 13.16 -0.92 2.75
N LYS A 51 14.38 -0.72 3.23
CA LYS A 51 15.06 0.57 3.13
C LYS A 51 16.04 0.51 1.96
N VAL A 52 15.80 1.29 0.92
CA VAL A 52 16.64 1.35 -0.27
C VAL A 52 17.22 2.76 -0.36
N ARG A 53 18.55 2.88 -0.31
CA ARG A 53 19.26 4.17 -0.45
C ARG A 53 18.80 5.29 0.50
N GLY A 54 18.24 4.93 1.66
CA GLY A 54 17.72 5.91 2.64
C GLY A 54 16.20 6.06 2.58
N GLU A 55 15.58 5.71 1.46
CA GLU A 55 14.14 5.76 1.24
C GLU A 55 13.48 4.48 1.75
N ILE A 56 12.26 4.61 2.29
CA ILE A 56 11.51 3.47 2.84
C ILE A 56 10.50 3.03 1.79
N HIS A 57 10.57 1.77 1.39
CA HIS A 57 9.69 1.15 0.41
C HIS A 57 8.95 -0.02 1.04
N LEU A 58 7.63 -0.04 0.92
CA LEU A 58 6.78 -1.13 1.37
C LEU A 58 6.34 -1.95 0.16
N TYR A 59 6.80 -3.19 0.07
CA TYR A 59 6.41 -4.11 -0.99
C TYR A 59 5.28 -5.02 -0.52
N ILE A 60 4.14 -4.97 -1.22
CA ILE A 60 2.94 -5.75 -0.89
C ILE A 60 2.60 -6.66 -2.07
N ASP A 61 2.45 -7.96 -1.82
CA ASP A 61 1.99 -8.88 -2.86
C ASP A 61 0.53 -8.58 -3.24
N ARG A 62 0.30 -8.22 -4.50
CA ARG A 62 -1.06 -7.92 -4.99
C ARG A 62 -2.02 -9.11 -4.89
N ARG A 63 -1.53 -10.35 -4.86
CA ARG A 63 -2.31 -11.59 -4.71
C ARG A 63 -2.82 -11.80 -3.29
N LYS A 64 -2.30 -11.06 -2.29
CA LYS A 64 -2.77 -11.12 -0.92
C LYS A 64 -4.18 -10.55 -0.78
N SER A 65 -4.95 -11.09 0.15
CA SER A 65 -6.27 -10.57 0.53
C SER A 65 -6.15 -9.16 1.10
N ILE A 66 -7.21 -8.36 0.99
CA ILE A 66 -7.26 -6.99 1.52
C ILE A 66 -6.93 -6.96 3.02
N GLU A 67 -7.37 -7.96 3.80
CA GLU A 67 -7.07 -8.07 5.24
C GLU A 67 -5.58 -8.19 5.53
N GLU A 68 -4.87 -9.02 4.76
CA GLU A 68 -3.42 -9.16 4.89
C GLU A 68 -2.71 -7.85 4.53
N LYS A 69 -3.19 -7.15 3.50
CA LYS A 69 -2.64 -5.84 3.10
C LYS A 69 -2.82 -4.80 4.21
N ILE A 70 -4.02 -4.76 4.82
CA ILE A 70 -4.32 -3.88 5.96
C ILE A 70 -3.42 -4.22 7.15
N ALA A 71 -3.25 -5.52 7.46
CA ALA A 71 -2.39 -5.95 8.57
C ALA A 71 -0.94 -5.48 8.36
N ILE A 72 -0.38 -5.71 7.16
CA ILE A 72 0.98 -5.28 6.80
C ILE A 72 1.14 -3.76 6.92
N LEU A 73 0.19 -2.99 6.35
CA LEU A 73 0.22 -1.53 6.43
C LEU A 73 0.06 -1.01 7.86
N SER A 74 -0.76 -1.68 8.68
CA SER A 74 -0.99 -1.28 10.07
C SER A 74 0.25 -1.55 10.92
N GLU A 75 0.84 -2.72 10.78
CA GLU A 75 2.11 -3.09 11.45
C GLU A 75 3.21 -2.09 11.08
N CYS A 76 3.38 -1.84 9.78
CA CYS A 76 4.30 -0.85 9.24
C CYS A 76 4.04 0.58 9.75
N TYR A 77 2.78 0.94 9.97
CA TYR A 77 2.42 2.26 10.51
C TYR A 77 2.70 2.36 12.01
N MET A 78 2.57 1.27 12.76
CA MET A 78 2.82 1.20 14.21
C MET A 78 4.30 1.12 14.56
N GLU A 79 5.12 0.53 13.68
CA GLU A 79 6.58 0.55 13.87
C GLU A 79 7.12 1.98 13.83
N PRO A 80 8.05 2.34 14.75
CA PRO A 80 8.71 3.64 14.71
C PRO A 80 9.50 3.73 13.41
N LEU A 81 9.15 4.70 12.54
CA LEU A 81 9.97 4.96 11.36
C LEU A 81 11.38 5.36 11.83
N PRO A 82 12.44 4.82 11.22
CA PRO A 82 13.75 5.43 11.38
C PRO A 82 13.66 6.87 10.88
N GLU A 83 13.97 7.82 11.76
CA GLU A 83 13.86 9.27 11.52
C GLU A 83 14.47 9.62 10.16
N LEU A 84 13.61 9.94 9.18
CA LEU A 84 14.04 10.49 7.91
C LEU A 84 14.30 11.99 8.14
N PRO A 85 15.41 12.55 7.63
CA PRO A 85 15.63 13.99 7.71
C PRO A 85 14.47 14.71 7.01
N GLU A 86 13.90 15.66 7.72
CA GLU A 86 12.65 16.39 7.47
C GLU A 86 12.68 17.35 6.26
N SER A 87 13.52 17.06 5.26
CA SER A 87 13.62 17.86 4.04
C SER A 87 12.93 17.13 2.90
N LEU A 88 11.74 17.59 2.53
CA LEU A 88 11.06 17.53 1.22
C LEU A 88 9.53 17.46 1.39
N SER A 89 8.97 18.23 2.31
CA SER A 89 7.61 18.74 2.24
C SER A 89 7.60 20.01 1.39
N ASN A 90 7.86 19.89 0.07
CA ASN A 90 7.69 20.99 -0.86
C ASN A 90 6.70 20.62 -1.98
N GLU A 91 5.55 21.31 -1.92
CA GLU A 91 4.83 21.88 -3.06
C GLU A 91 3.91 20.97 -3.88
N SER A 92 2.67 20.82 -3.40
CA SER A 92 1.52 20.77 -4.31
C SER A 92 1.15 22.21 -4.70
N PRO A 93 1.27 22.64 -5.97
CA PRO A 93 0.63 23.86 -6.40
C PRO A 93 -0.87 23.59 -6.58
N GLU A 94 -1.65 24.00 -5.59
CA GLU A 94 -2.99 24.48 -5.82
C GLU A 94 -2.86 25.76 -6.64
N ASN A 95 -3.26 25.74 -7.91
CA ASN A 95 -3.75 26.92 -8.61
C ASN A 95 -4.69 26.47 -9.72
N GLN A 96 -5.96 26.80 -9.51
CA GLN A 96 -7.03 26.83 -10.50
C GLN A 96 -6.77 27.98 -11.46
N GLU A 97 -7.07 27.78 -12.74
CA GLU A 97 -7.40 28.85 -13.68
C GLU A 97 -8.70 28.48 -14.40
#